data_AF-A0A820F6R0-F1
#
_entry.id   AF-A0A820F6R0-F1
#
_cell.length_a   1.000
_cell.length_b   1.000
_cell.length_c   1.000
_cell.angle_alpha   90.00
_cell.angle_beta   90.00
_cell.angle_gamma   90.00
#
_symmetry.space_group_name_H-M   'P 1'
#
loop_
_entity.id
_entity.type
_entity.pdbx_description
1 polymer ?
#
loop_
_entity_poly.entity_id
_entity_poly.type
_entity_poly.pdbx_seq_one_letter_code
_entity_poly.pdbx_strand_id
1 'polypeptide(L)'
;FALIPSLLLVQLFRRLQPRKKRISPLHQTLYKIRPDLNINEEKIKKKFSLSFPWWCIFVAYGLCTILVGLSIIFIIARGIEFGDDKTQKWLISILSGFFSSIIFTQPLKIIGLAIFFAFFCQNSSDDKEANEYLDNNQLALDNDEEHLHSVKKKSIFTYRQPIRVDRLNETEINHARNERLKEIHMWSMIKELLLYLCFITVLYIIIYSNRDLNSFLQVNHSRKFFFNSRITTIDDYWNWLENSFIENIRAQQWYNNDPPRNLSGFINDKSNRLIGWATMRQLRIKSTLCRVQNEITSTCQYDYTFNNEDKYSYKPGWKNETIQNYSSAISQSFQYSTSEDLNTYSYIGEYGTYSGNGYVYEFRGRLVDLQSNLSLLHQLEWINNQTRAIIIQLTLYNPNVQLFTSVTFLAEFLSSTGIFTSARFEPMNFYTFTSITQFVSIIIYMIIIIYFMWIEIRSVFKLKWTYFHQFWAYIEIGIIICSWTSVGIYIWRYNETRRV
;
A
#
# COMPACT_ATOMS: atom_id res chain seq x y z
N PHE A 1 14.92 28.37 22.78
CA PHE A 1 14.33 28.36 24.14
C PHE A 1 14.30 26.99 24.85
N ALA A 2 14.39 25.83 24.17
CA ALA A 2 14.31 24.50 24.82
C ALA A 2 15.64 23.95 25.43
N LEU A 3 16.75 24.69 25.33
CA LEU A 3 18.08 24.21 25.77
C LEU A 3 18.29 24.32 27.28
N ILE A 4 17.72 25.36 27.90
CA ILE A 4 17.89 25.63 29.33
C ILE A 4 17.14 24.61 30.20
N PRO A 5 15.87 24.26 29.93
CA PRO A 5 15.16 23.24 30.71
C PRO A 5 15.78 21.85 30.55
N SER A 6 16.22 21.49 29.34
CA SER A 6 16.84 20.19 29.08
C SER A 6 18.22 20.06 29.75
N LEU A 7 19.03 21.13 29.75
CA LEU A 7 20.29 21.16 30.50
C LEU A 7 20.08 21.05 32.00
N LEU A 8 19.06 21.71 32.56
CA LEU A 8 18.72 21.58 33.98
C LEU A 8 18.29 20.16 34.34
N LEU A 9 17.50 19.51 33.49
CA LEU A 9 17.06 18.13 33.67
C LEU A 9 18.24 17.15 33.58
N VAL A 10 19.13 17.35 32.62
CA VAL A 10 20.39 16.58 32.48
C VAL A 10 21.33 16.82 33.67
N GLN A 11 21.46 18.04 34.15
CA GLN A 11 22.26 18.35 35.35
C GLN A 11 21.66 17.72 36.61
N LEU A 12 20.33 17.65 36.70
CA LEU A 12 19.63 16.99 37.80
C LEU A 12 19.93 15.49 37.80
N PHE A 13 19.82 14.81 36.65
CA PHE A 13 20.19 13.39 36.53
C PHE A 13 21.69 13.13 36.73
N ARG A 14 22.57 13.99 36.21
CA ARG A 14 24.04 13.83 36.30
C ARG A 14 24.56 14.02 37.73
N ARG A 15 23.83 14.74 38.59
CA ARG A 15 24.21 15.02 39.99
C ARG A 15 23.53 14.11 41.02
N LEU A 16 22.77 13.10 40.59
CA LEU A 16 22.19 12.07 41.46
C LEU A 16 23.27 11.10 41.93
N GLN A 17 23.35 10.85 43.25
CA GLN A 17 24.19 9.77 43.76
C GLN A 17 23.50 8.40 43.57
N PRO A 18 24.22 7.38 43.06
CA PRO A 18 23.69 6.03 43.04
C PRO A 18 23.45 5.56 44.48
N ARG A 19 22.33 4.86 44.71
CA ARG A 19 22.06 4.17 45.98
C ARG A 19 23.27 3.28 46.27
N LYS A 20 23.93 3.45 47.44
CA LYS A 20 25.05 2.59 47.88
C LYS A 20 24.70 1.14 47.55
N LYS A 21 25.38 0.55 46.57
CA LYS A 21 25.17 -0.85 46.20
C LYS A 21 25.50 -1.68 47.44
N ARG A 22 24.57 -2.54 47.84
CA ARG A 22 24.87 -3.63 48.78
C ARG A 22 26.04 -4.40 48.16
N ILE A 23 27.12 -4.53 48.92
CA ILE A 23 28.38 -5.19 48.56
C ILE A 23 28.04 -6.47 47.78
N SER A 24 28.66 -6.68 46.61
CA SER A 24 28.40 -7.86 45.79
C SER A 24 28.76 -9.13 46.57
N PRO A 25 28.10 -10.28 46.33
CA PRO A 25 28.43 -11.54 47.01
C PRO A 25 29.91 -11.91 46.93
N LEU A 26 30.59 -11.47 45.86
CA LEU A 26 32.01 -11.67 45.59
C LEU A 26 32.94 -10.87 46.51
N HIS A 27 32.52 -9.69 46.98
CA HIS A 27 33.28 -8.93 47.99
C HIS A 27 33.07 -9.48 49.41
N GLN A 28 31.90 -10.04 49.71
CA GLN A 28 31.65 -10.72 50.98
C GLN A 28 32.46 -12.02 51.12
N THR A 29 32.70 -12.73 50.02
CA THR A 29 33.55 -13.93 50.01
C THR A 29 35.03 -13.59 50.11
N LEU A 30 35.51 -12.52 49.44
CA LEU A 30 36.90 -12.05 49.55
C LEU A 30 37.30 -11.65 50.98
N TYR A 31 36.41 -10.98 51.73
CA TYR A 31 36.67 -10.56 53.12
C TYR A 31 36.73 -11.75 54.10
N LYS A 32 36.08 -12.87 53.76
CA LYS A 32 36.11 -14.12 54.55
C LYS A 32 37.36 -14.96 54.32
N ILE A 33 38.03 -14.78 53.18
CA ILE A 33 39.18 -15.61 52.74
C ILE A 33 40.52 -15.00 53.17
N ARG A 34 40.60 -13.67 53.37
CA ARG A 34 41.84 -12.99 53.76
C ARG A 34 41.54 -11.84 54.74
N PRO A 35 41.57 -12.06 56.07
CA PRO A 35 41.16 -11.08 57.07
C PRO A 35 42.14 -9.91 57.27
N ASP A 36 43.32 -9.95 56.66
CA ASP A 36 44.42 -9.00 56.94
C ASP A 36 44.58 -7.89 55.88
N LEU A 37 43.68 -7.82 54.88
CA LEU A 37 43.64 -6.72 53.92
C LEU A 37 42.93 -5.51 54.55
N ASN A 38 43.67 -4.81 55.40
CA ASN A 38 43.29 -3.49 55.89
C ASN A 38 43.48 -2.49 54.73
N ILE A 39 42.48 -2.41 53.85
CA ILE A 39 42.43 -1.37 52.83
C ILE A 39 42.18 -0.06 53.58
N ASN A 40 43.25 0.71 53.77
CA ASN A 40 43.16 2.08 54.23
C ASN A 40 42.13 2.81 53.35
N GLU A 41 41.02 3.23 53.94
CA GLU A 41 40.13 4.21 53.32
C GLU A 41 40.95 5.49 53.12
N GLU A 42 41.54 5.63 51.94
CA GLU A 42 42.10 6.91 51.52
C GLU A 42 40.96 7.94 51.57
N LYS A 43 41.14 8.91 52.45
CA LYS A 43 40.29 10.09 52.57
C LYS A 43 40.34 10.85 51.24
N ILE A 44 39.45 10.51 50.32
CA ILE A 44 39.14 11.34 49.16
C ILE A 44 38.68 12.70 49.71
N LYS A 45 39.52 13.73 49.53
CA LYS A 45 39.18 15.12 49.83
C LYS A 45 37.85 15.44 49.14
N LYS A 46 36.76 15.56 49.91
CA LYS A 46 35.46 16.01 49.41
C LYS A 46 35.61 17.42 48.86
N LYS A 47 35.73 17.56 47.54
CA LYS A 47 35.27 18.78 46.86
C LYS A 47 33.77 18.87 47.11
N PHE A 48 33.32 19.97 47.73
CA PHE A 48 31.90 20.29 47.85
C PHE A 48 31.31 20.46 46.45
N SER A 49 30.77 19.38 45.89
CA SER A 49 29.82 19.44 44.79
C SER A 49 28.43 19.23 45.37
N LEU A 50 27.47 20.06 44.96
CA LEU A 50 26.08 19.96 45.39
C LEU A 50 25.49 18.66 44.82
N SER A 51 25.63 17.54 45.54
CA SER A 51 25.08 16.23 45.16
C SER A 51 23.68 16.06 45.72
N PHE A 52 22.74 15.64 44.86
CA PHE A 52 21.36 15.42 45.28
C PHE A 52 21.16 14.01 45.84
N PRO A 53 20.32 13.85 46.87
CA PRO A 53 19.97 12.55 47.43
C PRO A 53 19.35 11.58 46.40
N TRP A 54 19.51 10.27 46.62
CA TRP A 54 19.01 9.21 45.72
C TRP A 54 17.49 9.26 45.43
N TRP A 55 16.67 9.77 46.35
CA TRP A 55 15.21 9.88 46.19
C TRP A 55 14.78 10.98 45.22
N CYS A 56 15.66 11.93 44.89
CA CYS A 56 15.40 12.95 43.87
C CYS A 56 15.18 12.36 42.47
N ILE A 57 15.50 11.08 42.24
CA ILE A 57 15.15 10.37 41.02
C ILE A 57 13.64 10.25 40.81
N PHE A 58 12.86 10.03 41.87
CA PHE A 58 11.40 9.95 41.78
C PHE A 58 10.79 11.31 41.45
N VAL A 59 11.37 12.38 42.00
CA VAL A 59 10.99 13.76 41.69
C VAL A 59 11.32 14.10 40.23
N ALA A 60 12.47 13.66 39.72
CA ALA A 60 12.85 13.85 38.33
C ALA A 60 11.88 13.16 37.36
N TYR A 61 11.56 11.88 37.61
CA TYR A 61 10.58 11.15 36.81
C TYR A 61 9.18 11.75 36.92
N GLY A 62 8.77 12.19 38.10
CA GLY A 62 7.49 12.88 38.30
C GLY A 62 7.39 14.20 37.54
N LEU A 63 8.45 15.00 37.49
CA LEU A 63 8.49 16.22 36.69
C LEU A 63 8.42 15.92 35.18
N CYS A 64 9.13 14.88 34.71
CA CYS A 64 9.05 14.45 33.32
C CYS A 64 7.63 14.03 32.93
N THR A 65 6.95 13.22 33.75
CA THR A 65 5.60 12.76 33.46
C THR A 65 4.59 13.91 33.47
N ILE A 66 4.72 14.86 34.39
CA ILE A 66 3.87 16.07 34.42
C ILE A 66 4.10 16.91 33.15
N LEU A 67 5.34 17.14 32.74
CA LEU A 67 5.65 17.92 31.53
C LEU A 67 5.11 17.25 30.25
N VAL A 68 5.23 15.92 30.15
CA VAL A 68 4.67 15.14 29.05
C VAL A 68 3.14 15.23 29.07
N GLY A 69 2.51 15.03 30.23
CA GLY A 69 1.06 15.13 30.39
C GLY A 69 0.51 16.51 30.00
N LEU A 70 1.11 17.59 30.49
CA LEU A 70 0.74 18.95 30.12
C LEU A 70 0.89 19.19 28.62
N SER A 71 1.99 18.71 28.01
CA SER A 71 2.21 18.84 26.57
C SER A 71 1.15 18.11 25.75
N ILE A 72 0.78 16.89 26.15
CA ILE A 72 -0.28 16.10 25.49
C ILE A 72 -1.62 16.83 25.57
N ILE A 73 -1.98 17.34 26.75
CA ILE A 73 -3.24 18.08 26.95
C ILE A 73 -3.29 19.32 26.05
N PHE A 74 -2.20 20.10 25.97
CA PHE A 74 -2.13 21.27 25.09
C PHE A 74 -2.21 20.90 23.61
N ILE A 75 -1.55 19.82 23.19
CA ILE A 75 -1.61 19.32 21.81
C ILE A 75 -3.04 18.90 21.45
N ILE A 76 -3.72 18.15 22.31
CA ILE A 76 -5.10 17.70 22.06
C ILE A 76 -6.06 18.89 22.03
N ALA A 77 -5.98 19.78 23.01
CA ALA A 77 -6.86 20.95 23.08
C ALA A 77 -6.73 21.86 21.86
N ARG A 78 -5.49 22.13 21.40
CA ARG A 78 -5.25 22.92 20.18
C ARG A 78 -5.55 22.15 18.90
N GLY A 79 -5.32 20.83 18.88
CA GLY A 79 -5.65 19.98 17.74
C GLY A 79 -7.15 19.96 17.42
N ILE A 80 -8.00 19.95 18.46
CA ILE A 80 -9.46 20.03 18.29
C ILE A 80 -9.89 21.41 17.74
N GLU A 81 -9.20 22.48 18.14
CA GLU A 81 -9.53 23.86 17.72
C GLU A 81 -9.15 24.16 16.25
N PHE A 82 -8.15 23.47 15.69
CA PHE A 82 -7.56 23.82 14.40
C PHE A 82 -8.34 23.33 13.17
N GLY A 83 -9.20 22.32 13.30
CA GLY A 83 -9.89 21.70 12.16
C GLY A 83 -8.93 20.99 11.19
N ASP A 84 -9.46 20.30 10.18
CA ASP A 84 -8.69 19.32 9.38
C ASP A 84 -7.51 19.95 8.61
N ASP A 85 -7.75 21.03 7.86
CA ASP A 85 -6.74 21.64 6.99
C ASP A 85 -5.55 22.23 7.76
N LYS A 86 -5.80 22.91 8.89
CA LYS A 86 -4.72 23.52 9.69
C LYS A 86 -3.99 22.45 10.50
N THR A 87 -4.69 21.41 10.96
CA THR A 87 -4.08 20.28 11.67
C THR A 87 -3.12 19.52 10.75
N GLN A 88 -3.50 19.29 9.48
CA GLN A 88 -2.63 18.67 8.50
C GLN A 88 -1.36 19.49 8.25
N LYS A 89 -1.48 20.82 8.08
CA LYS A 89 -0.32 21.72 7.90
C LYS A 89 0.58 21.75 9.13
N TRP A 90 0.01 21.77 10.33
CA TRP A 90 0.75 21.72 11.59
C TRP A 90 1.50 20.40 11.76
N LEU A 91 0.88 19.26 11.44
CA LEU A 91 1.51 17.94 11.51
C LEU A 91 2.66 17.81 10.50
N ILE A 92 2.49 18.32 9.28
CA ILE A 92 3.58 18.37 8.29
C ILE A 92 4.75 19.23 8.80
N SER A 93 4.46 20.37 9.44
CA SER A 93 5.49 21.23 10.02
C SER A 93 6.26 20.53 11.15
N ILE A 94 5.59 19.76 12.01
CA ILE A 94 6.23 18.99 13.07
C ILE A 94 7.11 17.88 12.49
N LEU A 95 6.61 17.09 11.55
CA LEU A 95 7.37 16.01 10.92
C LEU A 95 8.61 16.58 10.22
N SER A 96 8.45 17.63 9.41
CA SER A 96 9.55 18.30 8.73
C SER A 96 10.57 18.87 9.73
N GLY A 97 10.11 19.52 10.81
CA GLY A 97 10.96 20.05 11.86
C GLY A 97 11.72 18.97 12.64
N PHE A 98 11.09 17.81 12.87
CA PHE A 98 11.72 16.66 13.53
C PHE A 98 12.86 16.09 12.68
N PHE A 99 12.62 15.83 11.39
CA PHE A 99 13.67 15.33 10.49
C PHE A 99 14.79 16.36 10.29
N SER A 100 14.44 17.63 10.12
CA SER A 100 15.43 18.71 10.06
C SER A 100 16.27 18.80 11.34
N SER A 101 15.64 18.57 12.50
CA SER A 101 16.32 18.57 13.78
C SER A 101 17.36 17.44 13.89
N ILE A 102 16.98 16.22 13.50
CA ILE A 102 17.87 15.04 13.56
C ILE A 102 19.02 15.16 12.57
N ILE A 103 18.72 15.55 11.33
CA ILE A 103 19.72 15.56 10.26
C ILE A 103 20.68 16.74 10.40
N PHE A 104 20.19 17.92 10.79
CA PHE A 104 20.98 19.14 10.79
C PHE A 104 21.23 19.69 12.19
N THR A 105 20.17 19.98 12.96
CA THR A 105 20.34 20.81 14.17
C THR A 105 21.07 20.10 15.31
N GLN A 106 20.86 18.79 15.48
CA GLN A 106 21.50 18.01 16.54
C GLN A 106 23.00 17.82 16.27
N PRO A 107 23.44 17.35 15.08
CA PRO A 107 24.86 17.28 14.76
C PRO A 107 25.58 18.63 14.89
N LEU A 108 24.95 19.71 14.39
CA LEU A 108 25.54 21.05 14.44
C LEU A 108 25.68 21.58 15.87
N LYS A 109 24.71 21.27 16.75
CA LYS A 109 24.81 21.56 18.20
C LYS A 109 25.94 20.78 18.88
N ILE A 110 26.13 19.50 18.53
CA ILE A 110 27.19 18.66 19.10
C ILE A 110 28.56 19.21 18.69
N ILE A 111 28.74 19.55 17.41
CA ILE A 111 29.97 20.17 16.90
C ILE A 111 30.23 21.51 17.61
N GLY A 112 29.20 22.35 17.76
CA GLY A 112 29.31 23.62 18.48
C GLY A 112 29.71 23.45 19.95
N LEU A 113 29.13 22.46 20.65
CA LEU A 113 29.50 22.14 22.03
C LEU A 113 30.93 21.57 22.12
N ALA A 114 31.34 20.72 21.18
CA ALA A 114 32.68 20.16 21.13
C ALA A 114 33.73 21.26 20.94
N ILE A 115 33.49 22.21 20.03
CA ILE A 115 34.34 23.40 19.83
C ILE A 115 34.38 24.25 21.10
N PHE A 116 33.21 24.51 21.72
CA PHE A 116 33.14 25.30 22.95
C PHE A 116 33.95 24.65 24.09
N PHE A 117 33.81 23.34 24.30
CA PHE A 117 34.59 22.63 25.32
C PHE A 117 36.08 22.56 24.98
N ALA A 118 36.43 22.37 23.71
CA ALA A 118 37.83 22.41 23.27
C ALA A 118 38.49 23.78 23.50
N PHE A 119 37.76 24.89 23.34
CA PHE A 119 38.32 26.23 23.57
C PHE A 119 38.29 26.68 25.05
N PHE A 120 37.23 26.36 25.80
CA PHE A 120 37.04 26.88 27.16
C PHE A 120 37.40 25.89 28.29
N CYS A 121 37.44 24.58 28.04
CA CYS A 121 37.67 23.56 29.07
C CYS A 121 39.02 22.82 28.97
N GLN A 122 39.91 23.24 28.07
CA GLN A 122 41.21 22.61 27.82
C GLN A 122 42.24 22.74 28.96
N ASN A 123 41.83 23.05 30.19
CA ASN A 123 42.74 23.26 31.33
C ASN A 123 42.40 22.44 32.59
N SER A 124 41.55 21.39 32.55
CA SER A 124 41.44 20.50 33.73
C SER A 124 40.91 19.07 33.53
N SER A 125 40.57 18.66 32.30
CA SER A 125 40.06 17.30 32.01
C SER A 125 41.14 16.35 31.51
N ASP A 126 42.04 16.83 30.65
CA ASP A 126 43.05 15.97 30.01
C ASP A 126 44.07 15.46 31.04
N ASP A 127 44.35 16.26 32.08
CA ASP A 127 45.17 15.85 33.21
C ASP A 127 44.49 14.81 34.12
N LYS A 128 43.16 14.65 34.08
CA LYS A 128 42.47 13.68 34.96
C LYS A 128 42.36 12.30 34.33
N GLU A 129 42.01 12.22 33.05
CA GLU A 129 42.02 10.92 32.35
C GLU A 129 43.45 10.38 32.24
N ALA A 130 44.44 11.22 31.89
CA ALA A 130 45.84 10.79 31.82
C ALA A 130 46.37 10.27 33.18
N ASN A 131 45.99 10.92 34.30
CA ASN A 131 46.39 10.47 35.63
C ASN A 131 45.63 9.22 36.10
N GLU A 132 44.36 9.02 35.71
CA GLU A 132 43.57 7.81 36.05
C GLU A 132 44.04 6.56 35.27
N TYR A 133 44.62 6.74 34.07
CA TYR A 133 45.29 5.67 33.31
C TYR A 133 46.70 5.37 33.81
N LEU A 134 47.43 6.35 34.34
CA LEU A 134 48.75 6.15 34.95
C LEU A 134 48.65 5.44 36.31
N ASP A 135 47.70 5.84 37.15
CA ASP A 135 47.50 5.29 38.51
C ASP A 135 47.08 3.79 38.47
N ASN A 136 46.19 3.41 37.55
CA ASN A 136 45.78 2.01 37.37
C ASN A 136 46.91 1.10 36.83
N ASN A 137 47.82 1.63 36.02
CA ASN A 137 48.97 0.87 35.51
C ASN A 137 50.10 0.79 36.54
N GLN A 138 50.24 1.78 37.41
CA GLN A 138 51.26 1.81 38.45
C GLN A 138 50.91 0.87 39.62
N LEU A 139 49.62 0.77 39.97
CA LEU A 139 49.09 -0.22 40.91
C LEU A 139 49.23 -1.69 40.43
N ALA A 140 49.28 -1.91 39.12
CA ALA A 140 49.51 -3.24 38.54
C ALA A 140 51.01 -3.62 38.53
N LEU A 141 51.93 -2.64 38.49
CA LEU A 141 53.38 -2.86 38.50
C LEU A 141 53.94 -3.05 39.91
N ASP A 142 53.39 -2.37 40.92
CA ASP A 142 53.85 -2.51 42.32
C ASP A 142 53.57 -3.90 42.91
N ASN A 143 52.52 -4.59 42.45
CA ASN A 143 52.20 -5.96 42.92
C ASN A 143 53.19 -7.02 42.41
N ASP A 144 53.90 -6.76 41.32
CA ASP A 144 54.89 -7.68 40.75
C ASP A 144 56.33 -7.35 41.20
N GLU A 145 56.60 -6.11 41.66
CA GLU A 145 57.93 -5.72 42.17
C GLU A 145 58.18 -6.15 43.63
N GLU A 146 57.13 -6.31 44.44
CA GLU A 146 57.28 -6.75 45.84
C GLU A 146 57.73 -8.22 45.98
N HIS A 147 57.59 -9.02 44.91
CA HIS A 147 58.00 -10.43 44.90
C HIS A 147 59.46 -10.67 44.44
N LEU A 148 60.20 -9.64 44.00
CA LEU A 148 61.54 -9.81 43.41
C LEU A 148 62.71 -9.41 44.32
N HIS A 149 62.48 -8.87 45.52
CA HIS A 149 63.54 -8.31 46.35
C HIS A 149 64.21 -9.27 47.36
N SER A 150 63.95 -10.58 47.32
CA SER A 150 64.49 -11.54 48.32
C SER A 150 65.54 -12.55 47.82
N VAL A 151 66.11 -12.41 46.61
CA VAL A 151 67.27 -13.26 46.21
C VAL A 151 68.40 -12.46 45.54
N LYS A 152 69.56 -12.49 46.19
CA LYS A 152 70.82 -11.77 45.92
C LYS A 152 71.35 -11.87 44.48
N LYS A 153 71.87 -10.73 44.01
CA LYS A 153 73.06 -10.50 43.15
C LYS A 153 73.77 -11.73 42.56
N LYS A 154 73.80 -11.83 41.22
CA LYS A 154 75.04 -11.96 40.41
C LYS A 154 74.75 -11.70 38.93
N SER A 155 75.63 -10.95 38.30
CA SER A 155 75.65 -10.50 36.90
C SER A 155 75.78 -11.62 35.88
N ILE A 156 75.14 -11.49 34.71
CA ILE A 156 75.76 -11.41 33.35
C ILE A 156 74.65 -11.52 32.29
N PHE A 157 74.73 -10.61 31.31
CA PHE A 157 73.89 -10.48 30.11
C PHE A 157 73.24 -11.79 29.62
N THR A 158 71.92 -11.84 29.62
CA THR A 158 71.14 -12.83 28.87
C THR A 158 70.17 -12.08 27.97
N TYR A 159 70.27 -12.32 26.66
CA TYR A 159 69.36 -11.77 25.66
C TYR A 159 67.93 -12.23 25.99
N ARG A 160 67.09 -11.33 26.52
CA ARG A 160 65.66 -11.61 26.74
C ARG A 160 65.01 -11.68 25.36
N GLN A 161 64.58 -12.87 24.96
CA GLN A 161 63.58 -13.03 23.91
C GLN A 161 62.39 -12.12 24.25
N PRO A 162 61.87 -11.29 23.31
CA PRO A 162 60.68 -10.52 23.60
C PRO A 162 59.54 -11.50 23.85
N ILE A 163 59.12 -11.61 25.11
CA ILE A 163 57.89 -12.30 25.48
C ILE A 163 56.79 -11.57 24.72
N ARG A 164 56.26 -12.19 23.66
CA ARG A 164 54.96 -11.79 23.12
C ARG A 164 53.97 -12.11 24.23
N VAL A 165 53.70 -11.13 25.07
CA VAL A 165 52.55 -11.15 25.97
C VAL A 165 51.36 -11.23 25.03
N ASP A 166 50.67 -12.37 25.01
CA ASP A 166 49.39 -12.46 24.32
C ASP A 166 48.47 -11.47 25.03
N ARG A 167 48.31 -10.30 24.42
CA ARG A 167 47.85 -9.06 25.06
C ARG A 167 46.34 -9.04 25.31
N LEU A 168 45.62 -10.11 25.00
CA LEU A 168 44.17 -10.19 25.22
C LEU A 168 43.81 -11.53 25.84
N ASN A 169 43.03 -11.47 26.92
CA ASN A 169 42.46 -12.64 27.57
C ASN A 169 41.45 -13.32 26.62
N GLU A 170 41.33 -14.65 26.61
CA GLU A 170 40.39 -15.37 25.71
C GLU A 170 38.94 -14.86 25.86
N THR A 171 38.59 -14.44 27.08
CA THR A 171 37.30 -13.83 27.43
C THR A 171 37.09 -12.48 26.76
N GLU A 172 38.13 -11.64 26.65
CA GLU A 172 38.07 -10.33 25.99
C GLU A 172 37.96 -10.47 24.47
N ILE A 173 38.66 -11.45 23.89
CA ILE A 173 38.57 -11.77 22.46
C ILE A 173 37.15 -12.26 22.12
N ASN A 174 36.59 -13.15 22.95
CA ASN A 174 35.23 -13.64 22.75
C ASN A 174 34.19 -12.54 22.95
N HIS A 175 34.41 -11.63 23.90
CA HIS A 175 33.56 -10.45 24.08
C HIS A 175 33.62 -9.53 22.85
N ALA A 176 34.81 -9.20 22.35
CA ALA A 176 34.98 -8.37 21.15
C ALA A 176 34.39 -9.03 19.89
N ARG A 177 34.50 -10.36 19.74
CA ARG A 177 33.85 -11.12 18.66
C ARG A 177 32.33 -11.04 18.73
N ASN A 178 31.76 -11.19 19.93
CA ASN A 178 30.31 -11.10 20.12
C ASN A 178 29.77 -9.69 19.83
N GLU A 179 30.47 -8.64 20.25
CA GLU A 179 30.11 -7.26 19.93
C GLU A 179 30.16 -7.01 18.42
N ARG A 180 31.20 -7.50 17.73
CA ARG A 180 31.30 -7.40 16.27
C ARG A 180 30.20 -8.16 15.54
N LEU A 181 29.80 -9.35 16.01
CA LEU A 181 28.69 -10.11 15.43
C LEU A 181 27.36 -9.36 15.58
N LYS A 182 27.10 -8.75 16.74
CA LYS A 182 25.94 -7.88 16.94
C LYS A 182 25.96 -6.70 15.96
N GLU A 183 27.11 -6.07 15.79
CA GLU A 183 27.26 -4.94 14.85
C GLU A 183 26.94 -5.35 13.41
N ILE A 184 27.48 -6.48 12.95
CA ILE A 184 27.21 -7.01 11.60
C ILE A 184 25.72 -7.32 11.41
N HIS A 185 25.08 -7.94 12.41
CA HIS A 185 23.64 -8.21 12.36
C HIS A 185 22.81 -6.93 12.34
N MET A 186 23.15 -5.94 13.16
CA MET A 186 22.47 -4.63 13.16
C MET A 186 22.60 -3.93 11.81
N TRP A 187 23.81 -3.88 11.23
CA TRP A 187 24.02 -3.30 9.91
C TRP A 187 23.29 -4.04 8.79
N SER A 188 23.19 -5.37 8.87
CA SER A 188 22.40 -6.17 7.94
C SER A 188 20.92 -5.79 8.02
N MET A 189 20.36 -5.74 9.23
CA MET A 189 18.96 -5.37 9.48
C MET A 189 18.65 -3.94 9.02
N ILE A 190 19.56 -2.99 9.24
CA ILE A 190 19.40 -1.60 8.79
C ILE A 190 19.37 -1.53 7.25
N LYS A 191 20.28 -2.24 6.57
CA LYS A 191 20.31 -2.26 5.09
C LYS A 191 19.02 -2.87 4.52
N GLU A 192 18.54 -3.95 5.12
CA GLU A 192 17.30 -4.60 4.75
C GLU A 192 16.09 -3.68 4.97
N LEU A 193 16.01 -3.02 6.12
CA LEU A 193 14.98 -2.03 6.42
C LEU A 193 14.97 -0.88 5.39
N LEU A 194 16.14 -0.32 5.07
CA LEU A 194 16.25 0.75 4.08
C LEU A 194 15.83 0.30 2.68
N LEU A 195 16.11 -0.95 2.32
CA LEU A 195 15.69 -1.53 1.05
C LEU A 195 14.17 -1.69 0.97
N TYR A 196 13.51 -2.22 2.02
CA TYR A 196 12.05 -2.31 2.07
C TYR A 196 11.38 -0.93 2.09
N LEU A 197 11.96 0.05 2.79
CA LEU A 197 11.48 1.43 2.72
C LEU A 197 11.57 1.99 1.30
N CYS A 198 12.70 1.78 0.62
CA CYS A 198 12.87 2.16 -0.78
C CYS A 198 11.81 1.47 -1.67
N PHE A 199 11.63 0.16 -1.54
CA PHE A 199 10.62 -0.60 -2.27
C PHE A 199 9.20 -0.02 -2.09
N ILE A 200 8.79 0.24 -0.85
CA ILE A 200 7.45 0.81 -0.55
C ILE A 200 7.32 2.21 -1.14
N THR A 201 8.36 3.06 -1.07
CA THR A 201 8.32 4.41 -1.66
C THR A 201 8.17 4.37 -3.16
N VAL A 202 8.90 3.49 -3.86
CA VAL A 202 8.80 3.32 -5.31
C VAL A 202 7.41 2.79 -5.69
N LEU A 203 6.91 1.79 -4.95
CA LEU A 203 5.57 1.25 -5.15
C LEU A 203 4.49 2.33 -4.96
N TYR A 204 4.63 3.16 -3.92
CA TYR A 204 3.72 4.28 -3.66
C TYR A 204 3.72 5.28 -4.81
N ILE A 205 4.89 5.66 -5.34
CA ILE A 205 5.01 6.57 -6.48
C ILE A 205 4.29 5.99 -7.72
N ILE A 206 4.48 4.69 -8.01
CA ILE A 206 3.83 4.01 -9.13
C ILE A 206 2.30 4.01 -8.97
N ILE A 207 1.80 3.67 -7.78
CA ILE A 207 0.35 3.61 -7.51
C ILE A 207 -0.26 5.01 -7.58
N TYR A 208 0.35 6.00 -6.94
CA TYR A 208 -0.16 7.36 -6.89
C TYR A 208 -0.16 8.03 -8.27
N SER A 209 0.88 7.80 -9.07
CA SER A 209 0.96 8.34 -10.44
C SER A 209 -0.17 7.85 -11.35
N ASN A 210 -0.76 6.69 -11.05
CA ASN A 210 -1.88 6.13 -11.81
C ASN A 210 -3.25 6.59 -11.28
N ARG A 211 -3.31 7.33 -10.16
CA ARG A 211 -4.55 7.87 -9.61
C ARG A 211 -4.80 9.26 -10.19
N ASP A 212 -5.99 9.46 -10.74
CA ASP A 212 -6.41 10.72 -11.33
C ASP A 212 -7.79 11.15 -10.77
N LEU A 213 -7.92 12.44 -10.46
CA LEU A 213 -9.16 13.03 -9.93
C LEU A 213 -10.24 13.09 -11.01
N ASN A 214 -9.86 13.33 -12.28
CA ASN A 214 -10.82 13.43 -13.37
C ASN A 214 -11.52 12.09 -13.59
N SER A 215 -10.81 10.97 -13.40
CA SER A 215 -11.38 9.63 -13.41
C SER A 215 -12.54 9.46 -12.42
N PHE A 216 -12.42 10.00 -11.21
CA PHE A 216 -13.51 9.99 -10.23
C PHE A 216 -14.69 10.88 -10.65
N LEU A 217 -14.40 12.10 -11.10
CA LEU A 217 -15.44 13.05 -11.54
C LEU A 217 -16.23 12.52 -12.74
N GLN A 218 -15.54 11.91 -13.70
CA GLN A 218 -16.11 11.27 -14.88
C GLN A 218 -17.08 10.15 -14.49
N VAL A 219 -16.69 9.25 -13.58
CA VAL A 219 -17.56 8.17 -13.10
C VAL A 219 -18.79 8.71 -12.39
N ASN A 220 -18.62 9.73 -11.55
CA ASN A 220 -19.74 10.35 -10.82
C ASN A 220 -20.72 11.04 -11.78
N HIS A 221 -20.21 11.75 -12.79
CA HIS A 221 -21.02 12.35 -13.84
C HIS A 221 -21.79 11.28 -14.62
N SER A 222 -21.11 10.27 -15.17
CA SER A 222 -21.74 9.22 -15.97
C SER A 222 -22.81 8.44 -15.20
N ARG A 223 -22.59 8.16 -13.92
CA ARG A 223 -23.58 7.48 -13.07
C ARG A 223 -24.88 8.29 -12.95
N LYS A 224 -24.77 9.58 -12.66
CA LYS A 224 -25.93 10.49 -12.56
C LYS A 224 -26.57 10.74 -13.93
N PHE A 225 -25.78 10.78 -14.99
CA PHE A 225 -26.26 11.06 -16.33
C PHE A 225 -27.16 9.93 -16.89
N PHE A 226 -26.78 8.66 -16.67
CA PHE A 226 -27.54 7.52 -17.20
C PHE A 226 -28.62 6.96 -16.27
N PHE A 227 -28.48 7.11 -14.94
CA PHE A 227 -29.48 6.63 -13.97
C PHE A 227 -30.05 7.77 -13.13
N ASN A 228 -31.25 8.19 -13.50
CA ASN A 228 -32.06 9.13 -12.73
C ASN A 228 -33.25 8.47 -12.02
N SER A 229 -33.65 7.27 -12.45
CA SER A 229 -34.83 6.56 -11.96
C SER A 229 -34.52 5.10 -11.61
N ARG A 230 -35.34 4.53 -10.72
CA ARG A 230 -35.31 3.10 -10.43
C ARG A 230 -36.11 2.36 -11.49
N ILE A 231 -35.52 1.32 -12.06
CA ILE A 231 -36.16 0.46 -13.06
C ILE A 231 -36.53 -0.85 -12.38
N THR A 232 -37.82 -1.19 -12.38
CA THR A 232 -38.34 -2.36 -11.65
C THR A 232 -39.06 -3.37 -12.54
N THR A 233 -39.70 -2.89 -13.61
CA THR A 233 -40.50 -3.73 -14.53
C THR A 233 -39.94 -3.70 -15.95
N ILE A 234 -40.37 -4.65 -16.78
CA ILE A 234 -39.94 -4.73 -18.19
C ILE A 234 -40.35 -3.48 -18.96
N ASP A 235 -41.57 -2.98 -18.70
CA ASP A 235 -42.08 -1.76 -19.31
C ASP A 235 -41.28 -0.53 -18.87
N ASP A 236 -40.89 -0.44 -17.59
CA ASP A 236 -39.99 0.62 -17.12
C ASP A 236 -38.63 0.58 -17.83
N TYR A 237 -38.11 -0.63 -18.09
CA TYR A 237 -36.85 -0.82 -18.79
C TYR A 237 -36.93 -0.38 -20.25
N TRP A 238 -38.02 -0.71 -20.95
CA TRP A 238 -38.29 -0.20 -22.30
C TRP A 238 -38.46 1.32 -22.32
N ASN A 239 -39.22 1.88 -21.38
CA ASN A 239 -39.39 3.33 -21.24
C ASN A 239 -38.05 4.03 -21.01
N TRP A 240 -37.16 3.44 -20.20
CA TRP A 240 -35.80 3.95 -20.01
C TRP A 240 -34.97 3.84 -21.30
N LEU A 241 -35.04 2.72 -22.02
CA LEU A 241 -34.30 2.52 -23.27
C LEU A 241 -34.70 3.55 -24.35
N GLU A 242 -36.00 3.73 -24.57
CA GLU A 242 -36.54 4.57 -25.63
C GLU A 242 -36.39 6.07 -25.32
N ASN A 243 -36.72 6.49 -24.09
CA ASN A 243 -36.80 7.92 -23.74
C ASN A 243 -35.54 8.47 -23.09
N SER A 244 -34.77 7.65 -22.36
CA SER A 244 -33.57 8.14 -21.64
C SER A 244 -32.28 7.68 -22.32
N PHE A 245 -32.12 6.38 -22.54
CA PHE A 245 -30.86 5.83 -23.04
C PHE A 245 -30.57 6.29 -24.49
N ILE A 246 -31.52 6.12 -25.41
CA ILE A 246 -31.32 6.53 -26.82
C ILE A 246 -31.01 8.02 -26.94
N GLU A 247 -31.75 8.86 -26.24
CA GLU A 247 -31.54 10.31 -26.30
C GLU A 247 -30.17 10.69 -25.75
N ASN A 248 -29.69 9.96 -24.74
CA ASN A 248 -28.41 10.20 -24.11
C ASN A 248 -27.21 9.73 -24.96
N ILE A 249 -27.31 8.64 -25.72
CA ILE A 249 -26.16 8.11 -26.50
C ILE A 249 -25.80 8.94 -27.74
N ARG A 250 -26.61 9.93 -28.11
CA ARG A 250 -26.36 10.84 -29.24
C ARG A 250 -26.54 12.30 -28.83
N ALA A 251 -25.67 13.17 -29.31
CA ALA A 251 -25.80 14.61 -29.12
C ALA A 251 -27.14 15.13 -29.70
N GLN A 252 -27.96 15.74 -28.85
CA GLN A 252 -29.21 16.38 -29.25
C GLN A 252 -28.97 17.79 -29.78
N GLN A 253 -30.03 18.37 -30.35
CA GLN A 253 -30.07 19.78 -30.74
C GLN A 253 -29.77 20.70 -29.55
N TRP A 254 -29.27 21.89 -29.85
CA TRP A 254 -29.06 22.93 -28.87
C TRP A 254 -30.38 23.55 -28.42
N TYR A 255 -30.35 24.34 -27.33
CA TYR A 255 -31.53 25.02 -26.77
C TYR A 255 -32.21 25.97 -27.77
N ASN A 256 -31.49 26.40 -28.81
CA ASN A 256 -31.95 27.25 -29.89
C ASN A 256 -32.34 26.46 -31.16
N ASN A 257 -32.52 25.14 -31.05
CA ASN A 257 -32.80 24.21 -32.16
C ASN A 257 -31.68 24.07 -33.20
N ASP A 258 -30.49 24.61 -32.95
CA ASP A 258 -29.36 24.41 -33.86
C ASP A 258 -28.89 22.95 -33.82
N PRO A 259 -28.53 22.36 -34.97
CA PRO A 259 -27.96 21.02 -35.00
C PRO A 259 -26.58 21.02 -34.35
N PRO A 260 -26.20 19.93 -33.65
CA PRO A 260 -24.90 19.81 -32.99
C PRO A 260 -23.79 19.53 -34.02
N ARG A 261 -23.42 20.57 -34.79
CA ARG A 261 -22.36 20.51 -35.81
C ARG A 261 -21.03 20.08 -35.17
N ASN A 262 -20.29 19.20 -35.85
CA ASN A 262 -19.02 18.61 -35.40
C ASN A 262 -19.08 17.75 -34.12
N LEU A 263 -20.27 17.47 -33.60
CA LEU A 263 -20.48 16.58 -32.46
C LEU A 263 -21.06 15.23 -32.90
N SER A 264 -20.84 14.85 -34.16
CA SER A 264 -21.22 13.53 -34.68
C SER A 264 -20.43 12.45 -33.94
N GLY A 265 -21.13 11.65 -33.14
CA GLY A 265 -20.53 10.63 -32.29
C GLY A 265 -20.30 11.05 -30.85
N PHE A 266 -20.62 12.29 -30.46
CA PHE A 266 -20.72 12.64 -29.04
C PHE A 266 -22.06 12.19 -28.45
N ILE A 267 -22.05 11.91 -27.16
CA ILE A 267 -23.27 11.68 -26.38
C ILE A 267 -23.91 13.02 -26.02
N ASN A 268 -25.10 13.02 -25.43
CA ASN A 268 -25.88 14.23 -25.17
C ASN A 268 -25.25 15.20 -24.15
N ASP A 269 -24.25 14.76 -23.39
CA ASP A 269 -23.44 15.64 -22.55
C ASP A 269 -22.52 16.58 -23.36
N LYS A 270 -22.36 16.32 -24.67
CA LYS A 270 -21.53 17.06 -25.63
C LYS A 270 -20.04 17.12 -25.27
N SER A 271 -19.62 16.28 -24.32
CA SER A 271 -18.25 16.23 -23.80
C SER A 271 -17.62 14.87 -24.08
N ASN A 272 -18.39 13.80 -23.96
CA ASN A 272 -17.93 12.44 -24.17
C ASN A 272 -18.24 11.96 -25.59
N ARG A 273 -17.23 11.45 -26.27
CA ARG A 273 -17.37 10.82 -27.58
C ARG A 273 -17.61 9.32 -27.41
N LEU A 274 -18.68 8.81 -28.00
CA LEU A 274 -18.93 7.38 -28.14
C LEU A 274 -17.95 6.82 -29.20
N ILE A 275 -17.12 5.88 -28.78
CA ILE A 275 -16.21 5.15 -29.67
C ILE A 275 -16.94 3.92 -30.21
N GLY A 276 -17.12 3.85 -31.52
CA GLY A 276 -17.90 2.82 -32.18
C GLY A 276 -19.41 3.01 -31.98
N TRP A 277 -20.07 2.00 -31.42
CA TRP A 277 -21.49 1.99 -31.09
C TRP A 277 -21.70 1.23 -29.78
N ALA A 278 -22.84 1.49 -29.13
CA ALA A 278 -23.27 0.66 -28.02
C ALA A 278 -23.77 -0.70 -28.54
N THR A 279 -23.60 -1.75 -27.76
CA THR A 279 -24.14 -3.09 -28.04
C THR A 279 -25.05 -3.51 -26.90
N MET A 280 -26.23 -4.02 -27.21
CA MET A 280 -27.19 -4.59 -26.26
C MET A 280 -27.21 -6.10 -26.47
N ARG A 281 -26.68 -6.85 -25.50
CA ARG A 281 -26.64 -8.30 -25.52
C ARG A 281 -27.66 -8.86 -24.55
N GLN A 282 -28.39 -9.87 -24.99
CA GLN A 282 -29.40 -10.55 -24.20
C GLN A 282 -29.04 -12.01 -23.99
N LEU A 283 -29.26 -12.46 -22.75
CA LEU A 283 -29.20 -13.84 -22.33
C LEU A 283 -30.59 -14.33 -21.96
N ARG A 284 -30.95 -15.48 -22.52
CA ARG A 284 -32.26 -16.12 -22.38
C ARG A 284 -32.12 -17.57 -21.97
N ILE A 285 -33.16 -18.08 -21.33
CA ILE A 285 -33.31 -19.50 -21.00
C ILE A 285 -34.28 -20.19 -21.96
N LYS A 286 -34.11 -21.50 -22.13
CA LYS A 286 -35.01 -22.32 -22.92
C LYS A 286 -36.42 -22.31 -22.35
N SER A 287 -37.42 -22.23 -23.22
CA SER A 287 -38.82 -22.45 -22.83
C SER A 287 -39.00 -23.89 -22.36
N THR A 288 -39.41 -24.07 -21.11
CA THR A 288 -39.78 -25.39 -20.58
C THR A 288 -41.15 -25.28 -19.94
N LEU A 289 -42.01 -26.27 -20.19
CA LEU A 289 -43.33 -26.33 -19.56
C LEU A 289 -43.15 -26.71 -18.10
N CYS A 290 -43.81 -25.99 -17.20
CA CYS A 290 -43.87 -26.35 -15.80
C CYS A 290 -44.69 -27.63 -15.62
N ARG A 291 -44.21 -28.51 -14.74
CA ARG A 291 -45.04 -29.58 -14.17
C ARG A 291 -45.45 -29.15 -12.76
N VAL A 292 -46.60 -28.49 -12.64
CA VAL A 292 -47.21 -28.21 -11.32
C VAL A 292 -48.40 -29.14 -11.17
N GLN A 293 -48.34 -30.06 -10.20
CA GLN A 293 -49.45 -30.95 -9.83
C GLN A 293 -50.18 -31.61 -11.04
N ASN A 294 -49.40 -32.15 -11.99
CA ASN A 294 -49.87 -32.87 -13.19
C ASN A 294 -50.67 -32.06 -14.23
N GLU A 295 -50.83 -30.74 -14.05
CA GLU A 295 -51.37 -29.85 -15.08
C GLU A 295 -50.23 -29.08 -15.75
N ILE A 296 -50.16 -29.19 -17.09
CA ILE A 296 -49.12 -28.59 -17.92
C ILE A 296 -49.73 -27.37 -18.60
N THR A 297 -49.66 -26.20 -17.98
CA THR A 297 -50.35 -25.01 -18.53
C THR A 297 -49.46 -23.79 -18.70
N SER A 298 -48.36 -23.64 -17.94
CA SER A 298 -47.51 -22.44 -18.01
C SER A 298 -46.04 -22.74 -18.30
N THR A 299 -45.37 -21.80 -18.96
CA THR A 299 -43.91 -21.81 -19.16
C THR A 299 -43.19 -21.45 -17.87
N CYS A 300 -42.25 -22.29 -17.45
CA CYS A 300 -41.49 -22.10 -16.23
C CYS A 300 -40.42 -21.03 -16.36
N GLN A 301 -40.34 -20.21 -15.32
CA GLN A 301 -39.32 -19.19 -15.16
C GLN A 301 -38.27 -19.71 -14.16
N TYR A 302 -37.26 -20.40 -14.68
CA TYR A 302 -36.10 -20.83 -13.86
C TYR A 302 -35.02 -19.75 -13.83
N ASP A 303 -34.13 -19.78 -12.85
CA ASP A 303 -32.95 -18.93 -12.85
C ASP A 303 -31.96 -19.35 -13.95
N TYR A 304 -31.06 -18.43 -14.33
CA TYR A 304 -30.09 -18.68 -15.38
C TYR A 304 -29.02 -19.69 -14.93
N THR A 305 -28.75 -20.68 -15.77
CA THR A 305 -27.60 -21.58 -15.66
C THR A 305 -27.02 -21.84 -17.04
N PHE A 306 -25.74 -22.18 -17.12
CA PHE A 306 -25.10 -22.50 -18.42
C PHE A 306 -25.77 -23.66 -19.17
N ASN A 307 -26.49 -24.55 -18.47
CA ASN A 307 -27.17 -25.71 -19.06
C ASN A 307 -28.53 -25.36 -19.67
N ASN A 308 -29.27 -24.44 -19.05
CA ASN A 308 -30.60 -24.04 -19.49
C ASN A 308 -30.61 -22.82 -20.44
N GLU A 309 -29.43 -22.27 -20.76
CA GLU A 309 -29.24 -21.23 -21.77
C GLU A 309 -29.83 -21.63 -23.12
N ASP A 310 -30.59 -20.70 -23.73
CA ASP A 310 -31.16 -20.84 -25.06
C ASP A 310 -30.11 -20.50 -26.13
N LYS A 311 -29.84 -21.48 -27.01
CA LYS A 311 -28.78 -21.41 -28.04
C LYS A 311 -29.32 -21.45 -29.46
N TYR A 312 -30.63 -21.40 -29.63
CA TYR A 312 -31.27 -21.54 -30.94
C TYR A 312 -31.29 -20.21 -31.70
N SER A 313 -31.18 -20.23 -33.02
CA SER A 313 -31.32 -19.00 -33.82
C SER A 313 -32.76 -18.83 -34.29
N TYR A 314 -33.36 -17.69 -33.98
CA TYR A 314 -34.75 -17.40 -34.28
C TYR A 314 -34.91 -16.38 -35.40
N LYS A 315 -36.12 -16.30 -35.95
CA LYS A 315 -36.60 -15.17 -36.71
C LYS A 315 -37.25 -14.13 -35.78
N PRO A 316 -37.40 -12.87 -36.23
CA PRO A 316 -37.96 -11.81 -35.41
C PRO A 316 -39.26 -12.17 -34.70
N GLY A 317 -39.31 -11.87 -33.41
CA GLY A 317 -40.42 -12.25 -32.51
C GLY A 317 -40.30 -13.64 -31.88
N TRP A 318 -39.08 -14.20 -31.77
CA TRP A 318 -38.81 -15.52 -31.19
C TRP A 318 -39.56 -16.68 -31.87
N LYS A 319 -39.72 -16.58 -33.20
CA LYS A 319 -40.43 -17.56 -34.04
C LYS A 319 -39.48 -18.30 -34.97
N ASN A 320 -39.88 -19.50 -35.43
CA ASN A 320 -39.08 -20.26 -36.39
C ASN A 320 -39.22 -19.71 -37.82
N GLU A 321 -40.40 -19.22 -38.18
CA GLU A 321 -40.70 -18.67 -39.50
C GLU A 321 -41.43 -17.32 -39.37
N THR A 322 -41.11 -16.40 -40.28
CA THR A 322 -41.72 -15.06 -40.37
C THR A 322 -41.99 -14.71 -41.82
N ILE A 323 -43.20 -14.21 -42.10
CA ILE A 323 -43.61 -13.80 -43.45
C ILE A 323 -43.04 -12.41 -43.81
N GLN A 324 -42.73 -11.58 -42.82
CA GLN A 324 -42.24 -10.22 -43.02
C GLN A 324 -40.72 -10.16 -43.16
N ASN A 325 -40.26 -9.33 -44.10
CA ASN A 325 -38.85 -9.01 -44.28
C ASN A 325 -38.47 -7.83 -43.40
N TYR A 326 -37.66 -8.11 -42.37
CA TYR A 326 -37.12 -7.10 -41.47
C TYR A 326 -35.73 -6.65 -41.93
N SER A 327 -35.25 -5.52 -41.39
CA SER A 327 -33.88 -5.06 -41.64
C SER A 327 -32.85 -6.11 -41.18
N SER A 328 -31.65 -6.08 -41.77
CA SER A 328 -30.56 -6.98 -41.40
C SER A 328 -30.21 -6.87 -39.91
N ALA A 329 -30.16 -5.65 -39.36
CA ALA A 329 -29.87 -5.40 -37.95
C ALA A 329 -30.88 -6.07 -37.01
N ILE A 330 -32.18 -6.01 -37.33
CA ILE A 330 -33.22 -6.64 -36.51
C ILE A 330 -33.15 -8.16 -36.66
N SER A 331 -33.06 -8.68 -37.89
CA SER A 331 -32.97 -10.12 -38.10
C SER A 331 -31.75 -10.77 -37.44
N GLN A 332 -30.59 -10.08 -37.44
CA GLN A 332 -29.39 -10.52 -36.74
C GLN A 332 -29.56 -10.50 -35.21
N SER A 333 -30.37 -9.60 -34.65
CA SER A 333 -30.62 -9.53 -33.20
C SER A 333 -31.39 -10.71 -32.61
N PHE A 334 -31.96 -11.59 -33.44
CA PHE A 334 -32.60 -12.85 -33.02
C PHE A 334 -31.73 -14.09 -33.32
N GLN A 335 -30.53 -13.90 -33.87
CA GLN A 335 -29.57 -14.97 -34.10
C GLN A 335 -28.65 -15.14 -32.89
N TYR A 336 -28.41 -16.39 -32.51
CA TYR A 336 -27.54 -16.71 -31.39
C TYR A 336 -26.08 -16.59 -31.82
N SER A 337 -25.29 -15.85 -31.06
CA SER A 337 -23.85 -15.67 -31.28
C SER A 337 -23.05 -16.22 -30.09
N THR A 338 -21.92 -16.83 -30.39
CA THR A 338 -21.02 -17.38 -29.36
C THR A 338 -20.08 -16.31 -28.80
N SER A 339 -19.51 -16.57 -27.63
CA SER A 339 -18.52 -15.68 -27.00
C SER A 339 -17.28 -15.46 -27.86
N GLU A 340 -16.91 -16.45 -28.68
CA GLU A 340 -15.78 -16.36 -29.62
C GLU A 340 -16.10 -15.41 -30.77
N ASP A 341 -17.29 -15.49 -31.36
CA ASP A 341 -17.74 -14.59 -32.44
C ASP A 341 -17.83 -13.14 -31.96
N LEU A 342 -18.32 -12.97 -30.72
CA LEU A 342 -18.52 -11.65 -30.10
C LEU A 342 -17.25 -11.08 -29.44
N ASN A 343 -16.19 -11.87 -29.27
CA ASN A 343 -15.03 -11.55 -28.44
C ASN A 343 -15.41 -11.05 -27.03
N THR A 344 -16.35 -11.74 -26.38
CA THR A 344 -16.87 -11.39 -25.06
C THR A 344 -16.53 -12.45 -24.01
N TYR A 345 -16.56 -12.05 -22.74
CA TYR A 345 -16.31 -12.93 -21.60
C TYR A 345 -17.55 -13.03 -20.71
N SER A 346 -17.56 -14.04 -19.84
CA SER A 346 -18.64 -14.24 -18.87
C SER A 346 -18.71 -13.08 -17.87
N TYR A 347 -19.91 -12.56 -17.64
CA TYR A 347 -20.13 -11.43 -16.73
C TYR A 347 -20.74 -11.91 -15.41
N ILE A 348 -20.18 -11.47 -14.29
CA ILE A 348 -20.68 -11.81 -12.95
C ILE A 348 -21.57 -10.65 -12.48
N GLY A 349 -22.88 -10.93 -12.35
CA GLY A 349 -23.88 -10.05 -11.77
C GLY A 349 -24.06 -10.27 -10.26
N GLU A 350 -25.10 -9.68 -9.68
CA GLU A 350 -25.43 -9.85 -8.26
C GLU A 350 -26.19 -11.16 -8.02
N TYR A 351 -27.05 -11.56 -8.97
CA TYR A 351 -27.93 -12.72 -8.84
C TYR A 351 -27.50 -13.90 -9.73
N GLY A 352 -26.62 -13.68 -10.71
CA GLY A 352 -26.18 -14.74 -11.61
C GLY A 352 -24.80 -14.52 -12.22
N THR A 353 -24.21 -15.60 -12.71
CA THR A 353 -23.08 -15.54 -13.63
C THR A 353 -23.59 -15.85 -15.03
N TYR A 354 -23.27 -14.96 -15.95
CA TYR A 354 -23.82 -14.89 -17.29
C TYR A 354 -22.73 -15.22 -18.31
N SER A 355 -23.02 -16.06 -19.29
CA SER A 355 -22.04 -16.40 -20.34
C SER A 355 -21.71 -15.17 -21.22
N GLY A 356 -20.63 -15.26 -22.00
CA GLY A 356 -20.35 -14.28 -23.06
C GLY A 356 -21.29 -14.40 -24.27
N ASN A 357 -22.08 -15.47 -24.37
CA ASN A 357 -22.92 -15.73 -25.53
C ASN A 357 -24.16 -14.82 -25.54
N GLY A 358 -24.98 -14.97 -26.58
CA GLY A 358 -26.36 -14.49 -26.57
C GLY A 358 -26.79 -13.85 -27.86
N TYR A 359 -27.86 -13.06 -27.76
CA TYR A 359 -28.48 -12.35 -28.88
C TYR A 359 -28.09 -10.88 -28.79
N VAL A 360 -27.61 -10.30 -29.89
CA VAL A 360 -27.01 -8.96 -29.86
C VAL A 360 -27.73 -8.00 -30.80
N TYR A 361 -28.15 -6.87 -30.26
CA TYR A 361 -28.58 -5.71 -31.03
C TYR A 361 -27.52 -4.61 -30.95
N GLU A 362 -27.16 -4.03 -32.09
CA GLU A 362 -26.14 -2.99 -32.16
C GLU A 362 -26.78 -1.63 -32.45
N PHE A 363 -26.45 -0.61 -31.65
CA PHE A 363 -26.97 0.75 -31.80
C PHE A 363 -26.23 1.53 -32.91
N ARG A 364 -26.32 1.03 -34.15
CA ARG A 364 -25.71 1.64 -35.34
C ARG A 364 -26.72 2.53 -36.09
N GLY A 365 -26.26 3.68 -36.58
CA GLY A 365 -27.05 4.58 -37.43
C GLY A 365 -27.50 5.87 -36.75
N ARG A 366 -28.49 6.53 -37.35
CA ARG A 366 -29.03 7.81 -36.88
C ARG A 366 -30.03 7.59 -35.75
N LEU A 367 -30.28 8.63 -34.95
CA LEU A 367 -31.19 8.56 -33.81
C LEU A 367 -32.61 8.11 -34.20
N VAL A 368 -33.14 8.61 -35.32
CA VAL A 368 -34.49 8.23 -35.82
C VAL A 368 -34.55 6.73 -36.16
N ASP A 369 -33.50 6.20 -36.80
CA ASP A 369 -33.41 4.78 -37.14
C ASP A 369 -33.38 3.94 -35.86
N LEU A 370 -32.60 4.36 -34.85
CA LEU A 370 -32.50 3.68 -33.56
C LEU A 370 -33.84 3.67 -32.80
N GLN A 371 -34.55 4.80 -32.76
CA GLN A 371 -35.87 4.89 -32.12
C GLN A 371 -36.89 3.97 -32.80
N SER A 372 -36.94 3.99 -34.13
CA SER A 372 -37.84 3.12 -34.88
C SER A 372 -37.51 1.63 -34.69
N ASN A 373 -36.22 1.26 -34.69
CA ASN A 373 -35.81 -0.11 -34.46
C ASN A 373 -36.10 -0.58 -33.02
N LEU A 374 -35.91 0.27 -32.01
CA LEU A 374 -36.26 -0.09 -30.63
C LEU A 374 -37.77 -0.29 -30.46
N SER A 375 -38.60 0.61 -31.00
CA SER A 375 -40.05 0.44 -30.95
C SER A 375 -40.50 -0.86 -31.61
N LEU A 376 -39.82 -1.27 -32.68
CA LEU A 376 -40.09 -2.54 -33.35
C LEU A 376 -39.60 -3.73 -32.53
N LEU A 377 -38.44 -3.65 -31.87
CA LEU A 377 -37.96 -4.70 -30.95
C LEU A 377 -38.88 -4.86 -29.74
N HIS A 378 -39.44 -3.75 -29.24
CA HIS A 378 -40.43 -3.74 -28.18
C HIS A 378 -41.71 -4.44 -28.65
N GLN A 379 -42.24 -4.09 -29.83
CA GLN A 379 -43.40 -4.76 -30.44
C GLN A 379 -43.17 -6.27 -30.67
N LEU A 380 -41.94 -6.66 -31.00
CA LEU A 380 -41.54 -8.05 -31.22
C LEU A 380 -41.24 -8.81 -29.91
N GLU A 381 -41.46 -8.20 -28.74
CA GLU A 381 -41.16 -8.78 -27.43
C GLU A 381 -39.72 -9.31 -27.36
N TRP A 382 -38.75 -8.55 -27.89
CA TRP A 382 -37.34 -8.96 -27.85
C TRP A 382 -36.92 -9.23 -26.41
N ILE A 383 -37.38 -8.43 -25.44
CA ILE A 383 -37.27 -8.69 -24.01
C ILE A 383 -38.59 -9.32 -23.54
N ASN A 384 -38.52 -10.50 -22.94
CA ASN A 384 -39.70 -11.20 -22.44
C ASN A 384 -39.39 -12.01 -21.18
N ASN A 385 -40.37 -12.79 -20.73
CA ASN A 385 -40.31 -13.59 -19.49
C ASN A 385 -39.16 -14.63 -19.44
N GLN A 386 -38.56 -14.97 -20.59
CA GLN A 386 -37.43 -15.90 -20.67
C GLN A 386 -36.07 -15.19 -20.62
N THR A 387 -36.05 -13.87 -20.76
CA THR A 387 -34.86 -13.06 -20.60
C THR A 387 -34.38 -13.12 -19.15
N ARG A 388 -33.07 -13.25 -18.95
CA ARG A 388 -32.43 -13.32 -17.63
C ARG A 388 -31.39 -12.25 -17.38
N ALA A 389 -30.70 -11.83 -18.43
CA ALA A 389 -29.84 -10.68 -18.35
C ALA A 389 -29.85 -9.91 -19.66
N ILE A 390 -29.77 -8.59 -19.54
CA ILE A 390 -29.44 -7.69 -20.63
C ILE A 390 -28.20 -6.92 -20.23
N ILE A 391 -27.19 -6.96 -21.09
CA ILE A 391 -25.91 -6.31 -20.88
C ILE A 391 -25.72 -5.31 -22.00
N ILE A 392 -25.68 -4.02 -21.66
CA ILE A 392 -25.38 -2.95 -22.62
C ILE A 392 -23.95 -2.49 -22.40
N GLN A 393 -23.12 -2.57 -23.43
CA GLN A 393 -21.72 -2.18 -23.39
C GLN A 393 -21.45 -1.04 -24.35
N LEU A 394 -20.72 -0.02 -23.89
CA LEU A 394 -20.26 1.08 -24.71
C LEU A 394 -18.96 1.67 -24.17
N THR A 395 -18.19 2.30 -25.06
CA THR A 395 -16.93 2.95 -24.71
C THR A 395 -17.03 4.44 -24.97
N LEU A 396 -16.77 5.24 -23.94
CA LEU A 396 -16.73 6.69 -24.02
C LEU A 396 -15.28 7.18 -24.00
N TYR A 397 -15.00 8.25 -24.72
CA TYR A 397 -13.73 8.96 -24.67
C TYR A 397 -13.99 10.44 -24.40
N ASN A 398 -13.43 10.95 -23.32
CA ASN A 398 -13.44 12.38 -23.02
C ASN A 398 -12.16 13.03 -23.57
N PRO A 399 -12.23 13.82 -24.66
CA PRO A 399 -11.06 14.45 -25.25
C PRO A 399 -10.45 15.54 -24.34
N ASN A 400 -11.24 16.14 -23.44
CA ASN A 400 -10.77 17.24 -22.59
C ASN A 400 -9.78 16.75 -21.52
N VAL A 401 -10.03 15.56 -20.98
CA VAL A 401 -9.19 14.91 -19.95
C VAL A 401 -8.41 13.71 -20.50
N GLN A 402 -8.54 13.43 -21.80
CA GLN A 402 -7.91 12.32 -22.52
C GLN A 402 -8.15 10.94 -21.86
N LEU A 403 -9.36 10.73 -21.35
CA LEU A 403 -9.71 9.55 -20.56
C LEU A 403 -10.73 8.69 -21.29
N PHE A 404 -10.46 7.39 -21.39
CA PHE A 404 -11.45 6.43 -21.85
C PHE A 404 -12.28 5.93 -20.68
N THR A 405 -13.55 5.63 -20.89
CA THR A 405 -14.43 5.04 -19.88
C THR A 405 -15.20 3.89 -20.52
N SER A 406 -14.95 2.68 -20.05
CA SER A 406 -15.80 1.53 -20.39
C SER A 406 -17.06 1.60 -19.54
N VAL A 407 -18.22 1.49 -20.19
CA VAL A 407 -19.53 1.55 -19.54
C VAL A 407 -20.24 0.23 -19.79
N THR A 408 -20.63 -0.44 -18.71
CA THR A 408 -21.45 -1.66 -18.77
C THR A 408 -22.68 -1.47 -17.90
N PHE A 409 -23.85 -1.54 -18.52
CA PHE A 409 -25.14 -1.64 -17.84
C PHE A 409 -25.56 -3.11 -17.81
N LEU A 410 -26.02 -3.58 -16.66
CA LEU A 410 -26.57 -4.91 -16.48
C LEU A 410 -27.99 -4.78 -15.93
N ALA A 411 -28.96 -5.39 -16.59
CA ALA A 411 -30.30 -5.62 -16.07
C ALA A 411 -30.50 -7.13 -15.88
N GLU A 412 -30.65 -7.57 -14.63
CA GLU A 412 -30.91 -8.95 -14.22
C GLU A 412 -32.42 -9.13 -14.02
N PHE A 413 -33.01 -10.06 -14.77
CA PHE A 413 -34.43 -10.38 -14.72
C PHE A 413 -34.60 -11.62 -13.85
N LEU A 414 -35.20 -11.44 -12.68
CA LEU A 414 -35.41 -12.51 -11.71
C LEU A 414 -36.54 -13.43 -12.17
N SER A 415 -36.47 -14.70 -11.75
CA SER A 415 -37.57 -15.67 -11.93
C SER A 415 -38.88 -15.24 -11.24
N SER A 416 -38.81 -14.32 -10.29
CA SER A 416 -39.96 -13.71 -9.60
C SER A 416 -40.55 -12.49 -10.32
N THR A 417 -40.18 -12.23 -11.58
CA THR A 417 -40.62 -11.11 -12.45
C THR A 417 -40.06 -9.71 -12.13
N GLY A 418 -39.25 -9.56 -11.08
CA GLY A 418 -38.56 -8.29 -10.80
C GLY A 418 -37.34 -8.07 -11.70
N ILE A 419 -36.97 -6.81 -11.92
CA ILE A 419 -35.71 -6.43 -12.56
C ILE A 419 -34.79 -5.76 -11.55
N PHE A 420 -33.54 -6.19 -11.54
CA PHE A 420 -32.46 -5.52 -10.85
C PHE A 420 -31.50 -4.89 -11.85
N THR A 421 -31.19 -3.61 -11.69
CA THR A 421 -30.28 -2.88 -12.59
C THR A 421 -29.02 -2.47 -11.87
N SER A 422 -27.88 -2.68 -12.51
CA SER A 422 -26.57 -2.27 -12.02
C SER A 422 -25.75 -1.67 -13.17
N ALA A 423 -24.77 -0.84 -12.81
CA ALA A 423 -23.93 -0.19 -13.78
C ALA A 423 -22.50 -0.02 -13.29
N ARG A 424 -21.58 -0.33 -14.19
CA ARG A 424 -20.14 -0.29 -13.96
C ARG A 424 -19.52 0.69 -14.96
N PHE A 425 -18.81 1.67 -14.41
CA PHE A 425 -18.07 2.68 -15.16
C PHE A 425 -16.60 2.53 -14.82
N GLU A 426 -15.79 2.16 -15.79
CA GLU A 426 -14.36 1.91 -15.59
C GLU A 426 -13.53 2.90 -16.38
N PRO A 427 -12.98 3.94 -15.73
CA PRO A 427 -12.07 4.86 -16.37
C PRO A 427 -10.74 4.14 -16.64
N MET A 428 -10.25 4.25 -17.87
CA MET A 428 -9.01 3.67 -18.32
C MET A 428 -8.15 4.76 -18.95
N ASN A 429 -6.96 4.93 -18.39
CA ASN A 429 -5.91 5.71 -19.04
C ASN A 429 -5.02 4.75 -19.84
N PHE A 430 -4.97 4.91 -21.17
CA PHE A 430 -4.09 4.13 -22.06
C PHE A 430 -2.72 4.78 -22.27
N TYR A 431 -2.53 6.02 -21.82
CA TYR A 431 -1.22 6.67 -21.86
C TYR A 431 -0.35 6.07 -20.74
N THR A 432 0.53 5.15 -21.13
CA THR A 432 1.34 4.32 -20.24
C THR A 432 2.44 5.09 -19.50
N PHE A 433 2.92 6.20 -20.07
CA PHE A 433 3.97 7.01 -19.49
C PHE A 433 3.63 8.49 -19.62
N THR A 434 3.04 9.05 -18.57
CA THR A 434 2.78 10.50 -18.51
C THR A 434 4.01 11.28 -18.06
N SER A 435 4.96 10.63 -17.37
CA SER A 435 6.15 11.28 -16.80
C SER A 435 7.40 10.40 -16.86
N ILE A 436 8.56 11.05 -17.04
CA ILE A 436 9.89 10.41 -16.97
C ILE A 436 10.10 9.74 -15.60
N THR A 437 9.58 10.35 -14.54
CA THR A 437 9.64 9.83 -13.17
C THR A 437 8.95 8.48 -13.03
N GLN A 438 7.84 8.26 -13.71
CA GLN A 438 7.14 6.96 -13.70
C GLN A 438 7.98 5.88 -14.38
N PHE A 439 8.58 6.20 -15.54
CA PHE A 439 9.45 5.27 -16.25
C PHE A 439 10.68 4.85 -15.42
N VAL A 440 11.36 5.83 -14.81
CA VAL A 440 12.51 5.57 -13.92
C VAL A 440 12.09 4.75 -12.70
N SER A 441 10.94 5.05 -12.10
CA SER A 441 10.42 4.31 -10.94
C SER A 441 10.13 2.84 -11.27
N ILE A 442 9.60 2.55 -12.46
CA ILE A 442 9.37 1.17 -12.92
C ILE A 442 10.70 0.42 -13.09
N ILE A 443 11.73 1.06 -13.67
CA ILE A 443 13.05 0.43 -13.81
C ILE A 443 13.64 0.09 -12.44
N ILE A 444 13.59 1.03 -11.49
CA ILE A 444 14.07 0.82 -10.13
C ILE A 444 13.29 -0.31 -9.45
N TYR A 445 11.96 -0.33 -9.61
CA TYR A 445 11.09 -1.38 -9.09
C TYR A 445 11.49 -2.77 -9.62
N MET A 446 11.74 -2.89 -10.93
CA MET A 446 12.20 -4.14 -11.54
C MET A 446 13.56 -4.60 -10.99
N ILE A 447 14.50 -3.68 -10.80
CA ILE A 447 15.82 -3.99 -10.21
C ILE A 447 15.65 -4.53 -8.78
N ILE A 448 14.78 -3.92 -7.97
CA ILE A 448 14.51 -4.35 -6.60
C ILE A 448 13.87 -5.74 -6.57
N ILE A 449 12.90 -6.03 -7.45
CA ILE A 449 12.27 -7.36 -7.52
C ILE A 449 13.28 -8.44 -7.90
N ILE A 450 14.15 -8.18 -8.89
CA ILE A 450 15.21 -9.12 -9.30
C ILE A 450 16.18 -9.36 -8.14
N TYR A 451 16.52 -8.31 -7.38
CA TYR A 451 17.36 -8.43 -6.20
C TYR A 451 16.72 -9.29 -5.11
N PHE A 452 15.44 -9.06 -4.78
CA PHE A 452 14.70 -9.90 -3.82
C PHE A 452 14.60 -11.36 -4.28
N MET A 453 14.33 -11.59 -5.57
CA MET A 453 14.34 -12.94 -6.15
C MET A 453 15.70 -13.62 -5.97
N TRP A 454 16.80 -12.92 -6.22
CA TRP A 454 18.14 -13.50 -6.06
C TRP A 454 18.45 -13.87 -4.60
N ILE A 455 18.07 -13.02 -3.65
CA ILE A 455 18.20 -13.32 -2.21
C ILE A 455 17.40 -14.57 -1.85
N GLU A 456 16.13 -14.63 -2.23
CA GLU A 456 15.25 -15.73 -1.86
C GLU A 456 15.71 -17.05 -2.47
N ILE A 457 16.14 -17.05 -3.74
CA ILE A 457 16.74 -18.23 -4.37
C ILE A 457 17.96 -18.71 -3.57
N ARG A 458 18.85 -17.80 -3.15
CA ARG A 458 20.02 -18.14 -2.33
C ARG A 458 19.62 -18.68 -0.96
N SER A 459 18.59 -18.12 -0.33
CA SER A 459 18.05 -18.57 0.95
C SER A 459 17.49 -19.99 0.85
N VAL A 460 16.73 -20.28 -0.20
CA VAL A 460 16.20 -21.63 -0.49
C VAL A 460 17.33 -22.64 -0.66
N PHE A 461 18.39 -22.32 -1.42
CA PHE A 461 19.52 -23.23 -1.61
C PHE A 461 20.32 -23.50 -0.33
N LYS A 462 20.43 -22.51 0.58
CA LYS A 462 21.16 -22.66 1.84
C LYS A 462 20.35 -23.43 2.90
N LEU A 463 19.08 -23.09 3.07
CA LEU A 463 18.22 -23.60 4.15
C LEU A 463 17.42 -24.85 3.75
N LYS A 464 17.30 -25.16 2.44
CA LYS A 464 16.60 -26.33 1.90
C LYS A 464 15.19 -26.50 2.51
N TRP A 465 14.91 -27.62 3.16
CA TRP A 465 13.61 -27.91 3.77
C TRP A 465 13.30 -27.06 5.00
N THR A 466 14.31 -26.58 5.74
CA THR A 466 14.05 -25.71 6.89
C THR A 466 13.48 -24.35 6.49
N TYR A 467 13.71 -23.91 5.25
CA TYR A 467 13.13 -22.69 4.70
C TYR A 467 11.60 -22.76 4.64
N PHE A 468 11.04 -23.87 4.16
CA PHE A 468 9.59 -24.04 4.01
C PHE A 468 8.84 -24.20 5.34
N HIS A 469 9.56 -24.36 6.46
CA HIS A 469 8.95 -24.32 7.80
C HIS A 469 8.88 -22.91 8.37
N GLN A 470 9.49 -21.91 7.73
CA GLN A 470 9.48 -20.53 8.20
C GLN A 470 8.28 -19.78 7.63
N PHE A 471 7.47 -19.18 8.50
CA PHE A 471 6.32 -18.36 8.10
C PHE A 471 6.73 -17.18 7.19
N TRP A 472 7.84 -16.51 7.53
CA TRP A 472 8.35 -15.35 6.78
C TRP A 472 8.75 -15.67 5.33
N ALA A 473 9.24 -16.88 5.08
CA ALA A 473 9.57 -17.35 3.73
C ALA A 473 8.35 -17.31 2.78
N TYR A 474 7.15 -17.67 3.29
CA TYR A 474 5.93 -17.61 2.50
C TYR A 474 5.51 -16.18 2.17
N ILE A 475 5.76 -15.22 3.07
CA ILE A 475 5.48 -13.81 2.81
C ILE A 475 6.37 -13.28 1.69
N GLU A 476 7.69 -13.53 1.76
CA GLU A 476 8.64 -13.08 0.74
C GLU A 476 8.33 -13.68 -0.65
N ILE A 477 8.04 -14.99 -0.70
CA ILE A 477 7.61 -15.64 -1.94
C ILE A 477 6.31 -15.02 -2.47
N GLY A 478 5.35 -14.76 -1.58
CA GLY A 478 4.08 -14.11 -1.94
C GLY A 478 4.30 -12.73 -2.58
N ILE A 479 5.17 -11.90 -2.00
CA ILE A 479 5.52 -10.58 -2.54
C ILE A 479 6.13 -10.71 -3.94
N ILE A 480 7.05 -11.66 -4.14
CA ILE A 480 7.69 -11.89 -5.45
C ILE A 480 6.66 -12.35 -6.49
N ILE A 481 5.78 -13.30 -6.15
CA ILE A 481 4.75 -13.81 -7.06
C ILE A 481 3.76 -12.69 -7.42
N CYS A 482 3.27 -11.93 -6.44
CA CYS A 482 2.38 -10.78 -6.68
C CYS A 482 3.07 -9.71 -7.55
N SER A 483 4.36 -9.49 -7.36
CA SER A 483 5.13 -8.54 -8.16
C SER A 483 5.24 -8.99 -9.62
N TRP A 484 5.62 -10.25 -9.88
CA TRP A 484 5.75 -10.76 -11.26
C TRP A 484 4.41 -10.90 -11.97
N THR A 485 3.36 -11.32 -11.26
CA THR A 485 2.00 -11.36 -11.82
C THR A 485 1.53 -9.95 -12.22
N SER A 486 1.81 -8.93 -11.41
CA SER A 486 1.48 -7.54 -11.76
C SER A 486 2.18 -7.07 -13.05
N VAL A 487 3.46 -7.42 -13.22
CA VAL A 487 4.25 -7.12 -14.42
C VAL A 487 3.70 -7.88 -15.63
N GLY A 488 3.37 -9.16 -15.47
CA GLY A 488 2.76 -9.98 -16.51
C GLY A 488 1.43 -9.42 -17.00
N ILE A 489 0.56 -9.01 -16.07
CA ILE A 489 -0.73 -8.37 -16.40
C ILE A 489 -0.51 -7.04 -17.12
N TYR A 490 0.48 -6.23 -16.69
CA TYR A 490 0.80 -4.97 -17.36
C TYR A 490 1.26 -5.16 -18.81
N ILE A 491 2.17 -6.12 -19.06
CA ILE A 491 2.65 -6.45 -20.41
C ILE A 491 1.50 -7.00 -21.27
N TRP A 492 0.70 -7.90 -20.72
CA TRP A 492 -0.44 -8.47 -21.42
C TRP A 492 -1.45 -7.39 -21.81
N ARG A 493 -1.81 -6.51 -20.88
CA ARG A 493 -2.67 -5.34 -21.15
C ARG A 493 -2.07 -4.45 -22.25
N TYR A 494 -0.77 -4.16 -22.20
CA TYR A 494 -0.11 -3.33 -23.22
C TYR A 494 -0.18 -3.96 -24.61
N ASN A 495 0.07 -5.27 -24.72
CA ASN A 495 0.00 -5.97 -26.00
C ASN A 495 -1.43 -5.97 -26.56
N GLU A 496 -2.44 -6.19 -25.71
CA GLU A 496 -3.83 -6.19 -26.16
C GLU A 496 -4.27 -4.79 -26.63
N THR A 497 -3.82 -3.73 -25.95
CA THR A 497 -4.08 -2.35 -26.40
C THR A 497 -3.42 -1.96 -27.71
N ARG A 498 -2.38 -2.69 -28.16
CA ARG A 498 -1.75 -2.48 -29.48
C ARG A 498 -2.40 -3.29 -30.60
N ARG A 499 -3.16 -4.34 -30.25
CA ARG A 499 -3.83 -5.22 -31.20
C ARG A 499 -5.11 -4.59 -31.74
N VAL A 500 -5.78 -3.80 -30.91
CA VAL A 500 -6.92 -2.92 -31.25
C VAL A 500 -6.40 -1.64 -31.88
#